data_AF-A0AAW9QEU7-F1
#
_entry.id   AF-A0AAW9QEU7-F1
#
_cell.length_a   1.000
_cell.length_b   1.000
_cell.length_c   1.000
_cell.angle_alpha   90.00
_cell.angle_beta   90.00
_cell.angle_gamma   90.00
#
_symmetry.space_group_name_H-M   'P 1'
#
loop_
_entity.id
_entity.type
_entity.pdbx_description
1 polymer ?
#
loop_
_entity_poly.entity_id
_entity_poly.type
_entity_poly.pdbx_seq_one_letter_code
_entity_poly.pdbx_strand_id
1 'polypeptide(L)' 'VTLVGETNLPALVAADSSSLYARNVLDFLKLVLPKDGGFQVPMDDDIVAACLMTQGGEVRRK' A
#
# COMPACT_ATOMS: atom_id res chain seq x y z
N VAL A 1 24.85 18.26 -23.34
CA VAL A 1 24.03 18.15 -22.12
C VAL A 1 22.82 17.31 -22.46
N THR A 2 22.48 16.30 -21.66
CA THR A 2 21.31 15.44 -21.86
C THR A 2 20.39 15.56 -20.65
N LEU A 3 19.12 15.86 -20.87
CA LEU A 3 18.09 15.95 -19.85
C LEU A 3 17.16 14.74 -19.97
N VAL A 4 16.98 13.98 -18.89
CA VAL A 4 16.10 12.79 -18.83
C VAL A 4 14.90 13.13 -17.95
N GLY A 5 13.69 12.94 -18.46
CA GLY A 5 12.44 13.42 -17.85
C GLY A 5 11.35 12.36 -17.71
N GLU A 6 11.72 11.08 -17.63
CA GLU A 6 10.74 10.00 -17.65
C GLU A 6 9.94 9.92 -16.35
N THR A 7 8.62 9.92 -16.50
CA THR A 7 7.68 10.07 -15.39
C THR A 7 7.37 8.75 -14.68
N ASN A 8 7.57 7.61 -15.35
CA ASN A 8 7.24 6.29 -14.85
C ASN A 8 8.41 5.30 -15.05
N LEU A 9 9.53 5.61 -14.40
CA LEU A 9 10.70 4.74 -14.36
C LEU A 9 10.39 3.31 -13.87
N PRO A 10 9.50 3.07 -12.87
CA PRO A 10 9.16 1.70 -12.47
C PRO A 10 8.56 0.86 -13.60
N ALA A 11 7.81 1.47 -14.53
CA ALA A 11 7.27 0.76 -15.68
C ALA A 11 8.35 0.29 -16.67
N LEU A 12 9.53 0.92 -16.68
CA LEU A 12 10.67 0.45 -17.48
C LEU A 12 11.26 -0.87 -16.95
N VAL A 13 10.95 -1.21 -15.69
CA VAL A 13 11.35 -2.47 -15.03
C VAL A 13 10.10 -3.15 -14.44
N ALA A 14 9.07 -3.28 -15.26
CA ALA A 14 7.72 -3.63 -14.81
C ALA A 14 7.65 -4.97 -14.07
N ALA A 15 8.40 -5.99 -14.51
CA ALA A 15 8.35 -7.33 -13.91
C ALA A 15 8.84 -7.31 -12.44
N ASP A 16 9.99 -6.69 -12.20
CA ASP A 16 10.57 -6.57 -10.86
C ASP A 16 9.76 -5.60 -10.00
N SER A 17 9.36 -4.45 -10.55
CA SER A 17 8.55 -3.45 -9.83
C SER A 17 7.21 -4.04 -9.37
N SER A 18 6.55 -4.83 -10.23
CA SER A 18 5.30 -5.50 -9.88
C SER A 18 5.51 -6.53 -8.77
N SER A 19 6.59 -7.31 -8.85
CA SER A 19 6.93 -8.31 -7.83
C SER A 19 7.22 -7.67 -6.47
N LEU A 20 7.95 -6.56 -6.44
CA LEU A 20 8.24 -5.81 -5.21
C LEU A 20 6.99 -5.16 -4.64
N TYR A 21 6.16 -4.54 -5.48
CA TYR A 21 4.91 -3.92 -5.04
C TYR A 21 3.93 -4.97 -4.48
N ALA A 22 3.80 -6.13 -5.13
CA ALA A 22 2.96 -7.23 -4.65
C ALA A 22 3.41 -7.73 -3.26
N ARG A 23 4.71 -7.78 -2.99
CA ARG A 23 5.23 -8.12 -1.65
C ARG A 23 4.84 -7.08 -0.62
N ASN A 24 4.99 -5.79 -0.92
CA ASN A 24 4.57 -4.71 -0.03
C ASN A 24 3.07 -4.79 0.31
N VAL A 25 2.23 -5.03 -0.70
CA VAL A 25 0.78 -5.20 -0.49
C VAL A 25 0.49 -6.44 0.36
N LEU A 26 1.15 -7.57 0.09
CA LEU A 26 0.96 -8.80 0.87
C LEU A 26 1.38 -8.62 2.32
N ASP A 27 2.49 -7.94 2.58
CA ASP A 27 2.97 -7.68 3.94
C ASP A 27 2.02 -6.77 4.70
N PHE A 28 1.45 -5.75 4.05
CA PHE A 28 0.38 -4.93 4.64
C PHE A 28 -0.90 -5.73 4.90
N LEU A 29 -1.30 -6.60 3.97
CA LEU A 29 -2.50 -7.43 4.12
C LEU A 29 -2.43 -8.38 5.32
N LYS A 30 -1.23 -8.82 5.72
CA LYS A 30 -1.07 -9.64 6.93
C LYS A 30 -1.49 -8.92 8.22
N LEU A 31 -1.49 -7.59 8.24
CA LEU A 31 -1.93 -6.79 9.39
C LEU A 31 -3.46 -6.69 9.47
N VAL A 32 -4.15 -6.72 8.33
CA VAL A 32 -5.61 -6.54 8.23
C VAL A 32 -6.40 -7.85 8.04
N LEU A 33 -5.71 -8.93 7.65
CA LEU A 33 -6.30 -10.26 7.48
C LEU A 33 -5.83 -11.19 8.61
N PRO A 34 -6.63 -11.34 9.68
CA PRO A 34 -6.33 -12.30 10.74
C PRO A 34 -6.36 -13.74 10.20
N LYS A 35 -5.58 -14.62 10.82
CA LYS A 35 -5.40 -16.02 10.39
C LYS A 35 -6.70 -16.82 10.40
N ASP A 36 -7.64 -16.39 11.23
CA ASP A 36 -8.92 -17.00 11.53
C ASP A 36 -9.96 -16.68 10.42
N GLY A 37 -9.57 -15.85 9.45
CA GLY A 37 -10.42 -15.35 8.38
C GLY A 37 -11.13 -14.05 8.75
N GLY A 38 -11.68 -13.41 7.73
CA GLY A 38 -12.33 -12.10 7.85
C GLY A 38 -11.41 -10.93 7.51
N PHE A 39 -11.89 -9.73 7.81
CA PHE A 39 -11.21 -8.47 7.52
C PHE A 39 -11.39 -7.55 8.71
N GLN A 40 -10.29 -7.08 9.27
CA GLN A 40 -10.27 -6.15 10.39
C GLN A 40 -9.37 -4.98 10.05
N VAL A 41 -9.76 -3.79 10.49
CA VAL A 41 -8.93 -2.59 10.38
C VAL A 41 -8.51 -2.21 11.80
N PRO A 42 -7.39 -2.77 12.31
CA PRO A 42 -6.89 -2.45 13.64
C PRO A 42 -6.45 -0.99 13.68
N MET A 43 -7.19 -0.15 14.40
CA MET A 43 -6.87 1.27 14.57
C MET A 43 -5.77 1.51 15.60
N ASP A 44 -5.38 0.46 16.32
CA ASP A 44 -4.26 0.38 17.24
C ASP A 44 -2.93 0.02 16.55
N ASP A 45 -2.96 -0.43 15.29
CA ASP A 45 -1.76 -0.62 14.48
C ASP A 45 -1.38 0.70 13.77
N ASP A 46 -0.21 1.23 14.12
CA ASP A 46 0.29 2.52 13.61
C ASP A 46 0.41 2.54 12.07
N ILE A 47 0.72 1.41 11.44
CA ILE A 47 0.88 1.30 9.99
C ILE A 47 -0.50 1.35 9.33
N VAL A 48 -1.47 0.60 9.86
CA VAL A 48 -2.85 0.59 9.35
C VAL A 48 -3.51 1.96 9.54
N ALA A 49 -3.35 2.58 10.71
CA ALA A 49 -3.89 3.91 11.00
C ALA A 49 -3.31 4.98 10.07
N ALA A 50 -1.99 4.95 9.79
CA ALA A 50 -1.33 5.90 8.90
C ALA A 50 -1.76 5.72 7.41
N CYS A 51 -2.08 4.49 7.00
CA CYS A 51 -2.51 4.16 5.64
C CYS A 51 -4.02 4.38 5.40
N LEU A 52 -4.82 4.58 6.45
CA LEU A 52 -6.28 4.74 6.32
C LEU A 52 -6.67 6.16 5.88
N MET A 53 -7.11 6.31 4.63
CA MET A 53 -7.51 7.63 4.09
C MET A 53 -8.96 8.00 4.43
N THR A 54 -9.87 7.03 4.36
CA THR A 54 -11.31 7.23 4.53
C THR A 54 -11.96 6.00 5.16
N GLN A 55 -12.97 6.18 6.01
CA GLN A 55 -13.78 5.08 6.54
C GLN A 55 -15.17 5.58 6.93
N GLY A 56 -16.21 4.83 6.57
CA GLY A 56 -17.60 5.16 6.95
C GLY A 56 -18.14 6.45 6.32
N GLY A 57 -17.66 6.82 5.14
CA GLY A 57 -18.06 8.07 4.46
C GLY A 57 -17.30 9.31 4.93
N GLU A 58 -16.40 9.18 5.91
CA GLU A 58 -15.59 10.28 6.42
C GLU A 58 -14.14 10.16 5.95
N VAL A 59 -13.53 11.30 5.62
CA VAL A 59 -12.10 11.41 5.36
C VAL A 59 -11.36 11.46 6.70
N ARG A 60 -10.44 10.51 6.91
CA ARG A 60 -9.67 10.34 8.14
C ARG A 60 -8.32 11.07 8.09
N ARG A 61 -7.73 11.18 6.90
CA ARG A 61 -6.49 11.92 6.67
C ARG A 61 -6.81 13.38 6.33
N LYS A 62 -6.39 14.30 7.20
CA LYS A 62 -6.42 15.75 6.95
C LYS A 62 -5.08 16.24 6.43
#